data_AF-A0A2C9K3R5-F1
#
_entry.id   AF-A0A2C9K3R5-F1
#
_cell.length_a   1.000
_cell.length_b   1.000
_cell.length_c   1.000
_cell.angle_alpha   90.00
_cell.angle_beta   90.00
_cell.angle_gamma   90.00
#
_symmetry.space_group_name_H-M   'P 1'
#
loop_
_entity.id
_entity.type
_entity.pdbx_description
1 polymer ?
#
loop_
_entity_poly.entity_id
_entity_poly.type
_entity_poly.pdbx_seq_one_letter_code
_entity_poly.pdbx_strand_id
1 'polypeptide(L)'
;MGRELPGMDRPVNGRDSNPGKRKKWKEKESESCYDQYLKRSLGNYLSQCLQEVVELKPRDPIEFIAKYLYKCVDNEHYHKEKILFLQSLVQQKQLQEMEGKRRQLVIKQMMAGAEEQKRTIRQLKLAELNDLMITLSLESDPPDKSLLFRAKALAVRKRYCNINY
;
A
#
# COMPACT_ATOMS: atom_id res chain seq x y z
N MET A 1 47.28 58.52 -83.30
CA MET A 1 46.88 57.19 -83.76
C MET A 1 45.62 56.80 -83.02
N GLY A 2 44.48 56.87 -83.68
CA GLY A 2 43.21 56.41 -83.13
C GLY A 2 43.03 54.91 -83.33
N ARG A 3 42.23 54.30 -82.45
CA ARG A 3 41.24 53.29 -82.77
C ARG A 3 40.38 53.04 -81.53
N GLU A 4 39.12 53.45 -81.61
CA GLU A 4 38.04 52.80 -80.87
C GLU A 4 37.86 51.36 -81.38
N LEU A 5 37.06 50.59 -80.60
CA LEU A 5 36.31 49.35 -80.89
C LEU A 5 36.59 48.25 -79.85
N PRO A 6 35.65 47.30 -79.61
CA PRO A 6 34.20 47.43 -79.51
C PRO A 6 33.64 46.70 -78.27
N GLY A 7 32.36 46.91 -77.97
CA GLY A 7 31.65 46.21 -76.90
C GLY A 7 31.66 44.69 -77.03
N MET A 8 31.76 44.03 -75.88
CA MET A 8 31.28 42.66 -75.66
C MET A 8 30.50 42.70 -74.35
N ASP A 9 29.18 42.74 -74.51
CA ASP A 9 28.21 42.52 -73.45
C ASP A 9 28.59 41.25 -72.68
N ARG A 10 28.93 41.40 -71.40
CA ARG A 10 28.89 40.23 -70.51
C ARG A 10 27.44 40.05 -70.09
N PRO A 11 26.82 38.89 -70.38
CA PRO A 11 25.46 38.64 -70.00
C PRO A 11 25.33 38.65 -68.48
N VAL A 12 24.42 39.48 -67.99
CA VAL A 12 23.79 39.34 -66.68
C VAL A 12 23.03 38.02 -66.71
N ASN A 13 23.68 36.95 -66.29
CA ASN A 13 23.00 35.70 -65.97
C ASN A 13 23.06 35.50 -64.46
N GLY A 14 21.89 35.67 -63.86
CA GLY A 14 21.62 35.59 -62.43
C GLY A 14 22.23 34.35 -61.81
N ARG A 15 23.08 34.58 -60.81
CA ARG A 15 23.23 33.62 -59.73
C ARG A 15 21.99 33.73 -58.87
N ASP A 16 20.91 33.08 -59.32
CA ASP A 16 19.86 32.61 -58.44
C ASP A 16 20.52 31.69 -57.42
N SER A 17 20.92 32.32 -56.32
CA SER A 17 21.39 31.68 -55.12
C SER A 17 20.15 31.07 -54.50
N ASN A 18 19.68 29.93 -55.02
CA ASN A 18 18.61 29.19 -54.38
C ASN A 18 19.20 28.42 -53.17
N PRO A 19 18.97 28.84 -51.92
CA PRO A 19 19.51 28.20 -50.73
C PRO A 19 18.60 27.04 -50.29
N GLY A 20 18.15 26.25 -51.26
CA GLY A 20 16.83 25.64 -51.14
C GLY A 20 16.79 24.12 -51.10
N LYS A 21 17.88 23.38 -51.30
CA LYS A 21 17.84 21.91 -51.30
C LYS A 21 19.14 21.29 -50.79
N ARG A 22 19.51 21.55 -49.53
CA ARG A 22 20.35 20.57 -48.82
C ARG A 22 19.51 19.31 -48.72
N LYS A 23 19.88 18.28 -49.48
CA LYS A 23 19.27 16.95 -49.43
C LYS A 23 19.15 16.58 -47.96
N LYS A 24 17.90 16.51 -47.49
CA LYS A 24 17.57 16.08 -46.14
C LYS A 24 17.81 14.58 -46.15
N TRP A 25 19.06 14.18 -45.93
CA TRP A 25 19.39 12.82 -45.56
C TRP A 25 18.62 12.57 -44.27
N LYS A 26 17.40 12.05 -44.39
CA LYS A 26 16.84 11.27 -43.30
C LYS A 26 17.63 9.98 -43.33
N GLU A 27 18.83 10.02 -42.76
CA GLU A 27 19.40 8.83 -42.17
C GLU A 27 18.35 8.38 -41.17
N LYS A 28 17.57 7.37 -41.59
CA LYS A 28 17.07 6.40 -40.63
C LYS A 28 18.34 5.80 -40.06
N GLU A 29 18.88 6.43 -39.03
CA GLU A 29 19.77 5.75 -38.10
C GLU A 29 19.02 4.47 -37.75
N SER A 30 19.48 3.35 -38.29
CA SER A 30 19.18 2.07 -37.69
C SER A 30 19.75 2.20 -36.29
N GLU A 31 18.94 2.66 -35.33
CA GLU A 31 19.37 2.72 -33.93
C GLU A 31 19.88 1.33 -33.63
N SER A 32 21.21 1.23 -33.49
CA SER A 32 21.86 -0.02 -33.21
C SER A 32 21.24 -0.52 -31.91
N CYS A 33 21.04 -1.83 -31.78
CA CYS A 33 20.58 -2.44 -30.53
C CYS A 33 21.42 -1.92 -29.32
N TYR A 34 22.71 -1.64 -29.58
CA TYR A 34 23.64 -1.01 -28.65
C TYR A 34 23.24 0.42 -28.24
N ASP A 35 22.80 1.28 -29.16
CA ASP A 35 22.40 2.66 -28.83
C ASP A 35 21.15 2.67 -27.96
N GLN A 36 20.15 1.85 -28.28
CA GLN A 36 18.96 1.71 -27.45
C GLN A 36 19.28 1.14 -26.07
N TYR A 37 20.19 0.16 -26.02
CA TYR A 37 20.65 -0.42 -24.77
C TYR A 37 21.34 0.63 -23.88
N LEU A 38 22.27 1.42 -24.43
CA LEU A 38 22.96 2.47 -23.69
C LEU A 38 21.99 3.57 -23.21
N LYS A 39 21.07 4.02 -24.07
CA LYS A 39 20.05 5.01 -23.69
C LYS A 39 19.17 4.51 -22.53
N ARG A 40 18.73 3.25 -22.57
CA ARG A 40 17.87 2.67 -21.51
C ARG A 40 18.63 2.44 -20.21
N SER A 41 19.87 1.97 -20.29
CA SER A 41 20.62 1.50 -19.11
C SER A 41 21.32 2.65 -18.40
N LEU A 42 21.94 3.56 -19.17
CA LEU A 42 22.81 4.62 -18.63
C LEU A 42 22.27 6.03 -18.91
N GLY A 43 21.31 6.20 -19.81
CA GLY A 43 20.88 7.53 -20.27
C GLY A 43 20.37 8.44 -19.15
N ASN A 44 19.60 7.90 -18.21
CA ASN A 44 19.07 8.67 -17.08
C ASN A 44 20.19 9.02 -16.06
N TYR A 45 21.04 8.05 -15.73
CA TYR A 45 22.11 8.25 -14.74
C TYR A 45 23.21 9.18 -15.25
N LEU A 46 23.63 9.00 -16.51
CA LEU A 46 24.65 9.85 -17.13
C LEU A 46 24.14 11.27 -17.35
N SER A 47 22.88 11.48 -17.73
CA SER A 47 22.36 12.85 -17.92
C SER A 47 22.38 13.65 -16.61
N GLN A 48 21.94 13.05 -15.51
CA GLN A 48 22.00 13.65 -14.17
C GLN A 48 23.45 13.88 -13.72
N CYS A 49 24.31 12.87 -13.87
CA CYS A 49 25.72 12.99 -13.52
C CYS A 49 26.41 14.12 -14.28
N LEU A 50 26.16 14.23 -15.59
CA LEU A 50 26.75 15.27 -16.43
C LEU A 50 26.21 16.66 -16.06
N GLN A 51 24.94 16.76 -15.67
CA GLN A 51 24.39 18.00 -15.13
C GLN A 51 25.14 18.42 -13.86
N GLU A 52 25.35 17.50 -12.92
CA GLU A 52 26.11 17.77 -11.69
C GLU A 52 27.57 18.16 -11.97
N VAL A 53 28.22 17.53 -12.96
CA VAL A 53 29.59 17.88 -13.36
C VAL A 53 29.64 19.31 -13.92
N VAL A 54 28.64 19.73 -14.69
CA VAL A 54 28.58 21.10 -15.24
C VAL A 54 28.35 22.14 -14.14
N GLU A 55 27.54 21.81 -13.13
CA GLU A 55 27.23 22.68 -12.00
C GLU A 55 28.39 22.78 -11.00
N LEU A 56 28.93 21.63 -10.57
CA LEU A 56 29.97 21.54 -9.54
C LEU A 56 31.38 21.80 -10.07
N LYS A 57 31.61 21.58 -11.38
CA LYS A 57 32.91 21.66 -12.05
C LYS A 57 34.02 21.01 -11.22
N PRO A 58 33.90 19.71 -10.91
CA PRO A 58 34.88 19.02 -10.10
C PRO A 58 36.27 19.11 -10.73
N ARG A 59 37.30 19.15 -9.88
CA ARG A 59 38.70 19.24 -10.31
C ARG A 59 39.10 18.07 -11.24
N ASP A 60 38.54 16.89 -11.00
CA ASP A 60 38.63 15.73 -11.89
C ASP A 60 37.21 15.23 -12.24
N PRO A 61 36.70 15.54 -13.45
CA PRO A 61 35.37 15.13 -13.88
C PRO A 61 35.29 13.62 -14.16
N ILE A 62 36.39 12.96 -14.55
CA ILE A 62 36.38 11.53 -14.86
C ILE A 62 36.23 10.74 -13.56
N GLU A 63 37.00 11.10 -12.53
CA GLU A 63 36.89 10.47 -11.22
C GLU A 63 35.51 10.69 -10.59
N PHE A 64 34.94 11.89 -10.75
CA PHE A 64 33.59 12.19 -10.25
C PHE A 64 32.53 11.30 -10.91
N ILE A 65 32.55 11.18 -12.24
CA ILE A 65 31.60 10.34 -12.98
C ILE A 65 31.75 8.88 -12.56
N ALA A 66 32.97 8.37 -12.40
CA ALA A 66 33.19 7.00 -11.95
C ALA A 66 32.56 6.74 -10.56
N LYS A 67 32.83 7.62 -9.58
CA LYS A 67 32.23 7.52 -8.24
C LYS A 67 30.71 7.59 -8.27
N TYR A 68 30.16 8.47 -9.09
CA TYR A 68 28.71 8.61 -9.26
C TYR A 68 28.09 7.32 -9.81
N LEU A 69 28.68 6.74 -10.85
CA LEU A 69 28.21 5.49 -11.45
C LEU A 69 28.27 4.31 -10.49
N TYR A 70 29.35 4.17 -9.70
CA TYR A 70 29.43 3.12 -8.66
C TYR A 70 28.30 3.27 -7.62
N LYS A 71 28.07 4.49 -7.15
CA LYS A 71 26.99 4.78 -6.18
C LYS A 71 25.60 4.47 -6.74
N CYS A 72 25.37 4.68 -8.03
CA CYS A 72 24.09 4.37 -8.67
C CYS A 72 23.76 2.87 -8.65
N VAL A 73 24.76 2.00 -8.82
CA VAL A 73 24.57 0.54 -8.77
C VAL A 73 24.13 0.11 -7.36
N ASP A 74 24.80 0.63 -6.33
CA ASP A 74 24.45 0.33 -4.93
C ASP A 74 23.04 0.84 -4.58
N ASN A 75 22.71 2.04 -5.07
CA ASN A 75 21.39 2.64 -4.87
C ASN A 75 20.29 1.85 -5.58
N GLU A 76 20.53 1.29 -6.77
CA GLU A 76 19.52 0.51 -7.50
C GLU A 76 19.11 -0.75 -6.71
N HIS A 77 20.08 -1.45 -6.13
CA HIS A 77 19.82 -2.59 -5.25
C HIS A 77 19.01 -2.16 -4.03
N TYR A 78 19.44 -1.10 -3.34
CA TYR A 78 18.72 -0.57 -2.19
C TYR A 78 17.28 -0.18 -2.52
N HIS A 79 17.05 0.49 -3.66
CA HIS A 79 15.70 0.90 -4.08
C HIS A 79 14.82 -0.30 -4.41
N LYS A 80 15.36 -1.33 -5.08
CA LYS A 80 14.65 -2.58 -5.36
C LYS A 80 14.23 -3.29 -4.07
N GLU A 81 15.17 -3.47 -3.14
CA GLU A 81 14.87 -4.10 -1.85
C GLU A 81 13.86 -3.30 -1.04
N LYS A 82 13.98 -1.97 -1.04
CA LYS A 82 13.03 -1.08 -0.37
C LYS A 82 11.62 -1.20 -0.94
N ILE A 83 11.47 -1.28 -2.26
CA ILE A 83 10.16 -1.48 -2.90
C ILE A 83 9.55 -2.82 -2.48
N LEU A 84 10.34 -3.90 -2.53
CA LEU A 84 9.89 -5.24 -2.13
C LEU A 84 9.48 -5.27 -0.64
N PHE A 85 10.26 -4.63 0.22
CA PHE A 85 9.95 -4.51 1.65
C PHE A 85 8.67 -3.71 1.92
N LEU A 86 8.46 -2.60 1.20
CA LEU A 86 7.22 -1.83 1.33
C LEU A 86 6.00 -2.62 0.85
N GLN A 87 6.15 -3.39 -0.23
CA GLN A 87 5.08 -4.26 -0.72
C GLN A 87 4.73 -5.36 0.30
N SER A 88 5.73 -6.00 0.92
CA SER A 88 5.49 -7.03 1.93
C SER A 88 4.82 -6.47 3.19
N LEU A 89 5.21 -5.26 3.63
CA LEU A 89 4.56 -4.56 4.74
C LEU A 89 3.07 -4.29 4.46
N VAL A 90 2.73 -3.84 3.26
CA VAL A 90 1.33 -3.60 2.87
C VAL A 90 0.53 -4.89 2.92
N GLN A 91 1.07 -6.00 2.40
CA GLN A 91 0.42 -7.31 2.44
C GLN A 91 0.22 -7.80 3.89
N GLN A 92 1.24 -7.69 4.74
CA GLN A 92 1.14 -8.08 6.14
C GLN A 92 0.08 -7.28 6.89
N LYS A 93 0.02 -5.96 6.67
CA LYS A 93 -1.00 -5.11 7.27
C LYS A 93 -2.41 -5.53 6.86
N GLN A 94 -2.63 -5.82 5.58
CA GLN A 94 -3.92 -6.31 5.08
C GLN A 94 -4.32 -7.64 5.72
N LEU A 95 -3.39 -8.59 5.83
CA LEU A 95 -3.62 -9.87 6.50
C LEU A 95 -3.98 -9.68 7.97
N GLN A 96 -3.26 -8.82 8.68
CA GLN A 96 -3.53 -8.52 10.10
C GLN A 96 -4.90 -7.88 10.30
N GLU A 97 -5.32 -6.95 9.44
CA GLU A 97 -6.66 -6.35 9.50
C GLU A 97 -7.76 -7.39 9.24
N MET A 98 -7.55 -8.28 8.27
CA MET A 98 -8.49 -9.37 7.97
C MET A 98 -8.62 -10.36 9.13
N GLU A 99 -7.50 -10.78 9.72
CA GLU A 99 -7.51 -11.61 10.92
C GLU A 99 -8.17 -10.91 12.11
N GLY A 100 -7.88 -9.63 12.32
CA GLY A 100 -8.49 -8.82 13.38
C GLY A 100 -10.02 -8.81 13.27
N LYS A 101 -10.55 -8.59 12.07
CA LYS A 101 -11.99 -8.66 11.79
C LYS A 101 -12.57 -10.05 12.06
N ARG A 102 -11.89 -11.13 11.65
CA ARG A 102 -12.32 -12.51 11.93
C ARG A 102 -12.37 -12.79 13.43
N ARG A 103 -11.32 -12.42 14.18
CA ARG A 103 -11.27 -12.59 15.64
C ARG A 103 -12.41 -11.84 16.33
N GLN A 104 -12.68 -10.60 15.93
CA GLN A 104 -13.80 -9.82 16.46
C GLN A 104 -15.15 -10.49 16.18
N LEU A 105 -15.34 -11.08 15.00
CA LEU A 105 -16.57 -11.80 14.67
C LEU A 105 -16.77 -13.02 15.56
N VAL A 106 -15.72 -13.82 15.75
CA VAL A 106 -15.76 -15.01 16.63
C VAL A 106 -16.07 -14.61 18.07
N ILE A 107 -15.42 -13.56 18.59
CA ILE A 107 -15.69 -13.06 19.95
C ILE A 107 -17.15 -12.61 20.07
N LYS A 108 -17.67 -11.88 19.09
CA LYS A 108 -19.08 -11.44 19.10
C LYS A 108 -20.04 -12.63 19.10
N GLN A 109 -19.77 -13.66 18.30
CA GLN A 109 -20.59 -14.88 18.27
C GLN A 109 -20.54 -15.64 19.59
N MET A 110 -19.35 -15.81 20.18
CA MET A 110 -19.19 -16.45 21.49
C MET A 110 -19.90 -15.67 22.60
N MET A 111 -19.79 -14.34 22.60
CA MET A 111 -20.49 -13.48 23.55
C MET A 111 -22.01 -13.61 23.42
N ALA A 112 -22.54 -13.58 22.19
CA ALA A 112 -23.97 -13.74 21.95
C ALA A 112 -24.48 -15.12 22.44
N GLY A 113 -23.74 -16.19 22.14
CA GLY A 113 -24.09 -17.54 22.62
C GLY A 113 -24.02 -17.66 24.14
N ALA A 114 -23.00 -17.06 24.78
CA ALA A 114 -22.89 -17.02 26.24
C ALA A 114 -24.02 -16.22 26.89
N GLU A 115 -24.46 -15.11 26.27
CA GLU A 115 -25.61 -14.35 26.74
C GLU A 115 -26.91 -15.14 26.63
N GLU A 116 -27.13 -15.87 25.53
CA GLU A 116 -28.30 -16.72 25.36
C GLU A 116 -28.33 -17.83 26.39
N GLN A 117 -27.21 -18.53 26.61
CA GLN A 117 -27.07 -19.53 27.68
C GLN A 117 -27.33 -18.92 29.06
N LYS A 118 -26.85 -17.69 29.31
CA LYS A 118 -27.12 -16.99 30.57
C LYS A 118 -28.62 -16.68 30.73
N ARG A 119 -29.32 -16.33 29.65
CA ARG A 119 -30.78 -16.08 29.66
C ARG A 119 -31.56 -17.37 29.93
N THR A 120 -31.22 -18.47 29.25
CA THR A 120 -31.88 -19.77 29.46
C THR A 120 -31.67 -20.26 30.89
N ILE A 121 -30.45 -20.18 31.43
CA ILE A 121 -30.16 -20.53 32.83
C ILE A 121 -30.98 -19.67 33.81
N ARG A 122 -31.15 -18.36 33.52
CA ARG A 122 -31.98 -17.49 34.36
C ARG A 122 -33.45 -17.91 34.33
N GLN A 123 -34.00 -18.23 33.16
CA GLN A 123 -35.37 -18.68 33.01
C GLN A 123 -35.60 -20.01 33.73
N LEU A 124 -34.71 -20.99 33.55
CA LEU A 124 -34.79 -22.29 34.24
C LEU A 124 -34.76 -22.13 35.76
N LYS A 125 -33.90 -21.26 36.30
CA LYS A 125 -33.86 -20.96 37.73
C LYS A 125 -35.16 -20.33 38.26
N LEU A 126 -35.81 -19.51 37.45
CA LEU A 126 -37.10 -18.90 37.83
C LEU A 126 -38.23 -19.94 37.80
N ALA A 127 -38.23 -20.84 36.81
CA ALA A 127 -39.17 -21.95 36.75
C ALA A 127 -39.00 -22.89 37.95
N GLU A 128 -37.76 -23.29 38.27
CA GLU A 128 -37.45 -24.12 39.45
C GLU A 128 -37.94 -23.45 40.75
N LEU A 129 -37.72 -22.14 40.90
CA LEU A 129 -38.22 -21.39 42.05
C LEU A 129 -39.76 -21.39 42.12
N ASN A 130 -40.44 -21.27 40.99
CA ASN A 130 -41.89 -21.27 40.93
C ASN A 130 -42.47 -22.65 41.27
N ASP A 131 -41.90 -23.71 40.70
CA ASP A 131 -42.31 -25.10 40.99
C ASP A 131 -42.17 -25.41 42.48
N LEU A 132 -41.05 -25.02 43.10
CA LEU A 132 -40.83 -25.17 44.54
C LEU A 132 -41.85 -24.36 45.38
N MET A 133 -42.23 -23.16 44.93
CA MET A 133 -43.25 -22.37 45.62
C MET A 133 -44.63 -23.03 45.53
N ILE A 134 -44.96 -23.64 44.40
CA ILE A 134 -46.22 -24.37 44.21
C ILE A 134 -46.26 -25.60 45.10
N THR A 135 -45.19 -26.41 45.15
CA THR A 135 -45.14 -27.61 46.02
C THR A 135 -45.28 -27.24 47.50
N LEU A 136 -44.58 -26.18 47.95
CA LEU A 136 -44.68 -25.68 49.32
C LEU A 136 -46.08 -25.13 49.66
N SER A 137 -46.87 -24.74 48.65
CA SER A 137 -48.24 -24.23 48.84
C SER A 137 -49.30 -25.34 48.84
N LEU A 138 -48.97 -26.52 48.31
CA LEU A 138 -49.87 -27.69 48.23
C LEU A 138 -49.67 -28.68 49.39
N GLU A 139 -48.51 -28.68 50.05
CA GLU A 139 -48.28 -29.47 51.26
C GLU A 139 -49.09 -28.90 52.45
N SER A 140 -50.01 -29.71 53.01
CA SER A 140 -50.81 -29.37 54.21
C SER A 140 -50.08 -29.64 55.53
N ASP A 141 -48.89 -30.27 55.48
CA ASP A 141 -47.99 -30.52 56.60
C ASP A 141 -46.80 -29.55 56.56
N PRO A 142 -46.13 -29.24 57.70
CA PRO A 142 -45.04 -28.27 57.73
C PRO A 142 -43.94 -28.64 56.72
N PRO A 143 -43.51 -27.69 55.87
CA PRO A 143 -42.70 -27.99 54.71
C PRO A 143 -41.36 -28.62 55.10
N ASP A 144 -40.92 -29.59 54.30
CA ASP A 144 -39.61 -30.23 54.49
C ASP A 144 -38.52 -29.14 54.55
N LYS A 145 -37.76 -29.14 55.65
CA LYS A 145 -36.77 -28.10 55.98
C LYS A 145 -35.71 -27.96 54.86
N SER A 146 -35.47 -29.06 54.13
CA SER A 146 -34.59 -29.10 52.96
C SER A 146 -35.08 -28.23 51.80
N LEU A 147 -36.37 -28.33 51.46
CA LEU A 147 -37.00 -27.55 50.37
C LEU A 147 -37.09 -26.06 50.73
N LEU A 148 -37.44 -25.75 51.98
CA LEU A 148 -37.47 -24.38 52.48
C LEU A 148 -36.08 -23.73 52.45
N PHE A 149 -35.02 -24.48 52.80
CA PHE A 149 -33.65 -23.99 52.75
C PHE A 149 -33.20 -23.74 51.31
N ARG A 150 -33.52 -24.65 50.38
CA ARG A 150 -33.22 -24.50 48.95
C ARG A 150 -33.96 -23.30 48.33
N ALA A 151 -35.24 -23.12 48.63
CA ALA A 151 -36.04 -21.97 48.18
C ALA A 151 -35.50 -20.63 48.75
N LYS A 152 -35.17 -20.58 50.05
CA LYS A 152 -34.55 -19.39 50.68
C LYS A 152 -33.19 -19.06 50.09
N ALA A 153 -32.33 -20.05 49.87
CA ALA A 153 -31.00 -19.85 49.28
C ALA A 153 -31.08 -19.26 47.86
N LEU A 154 -32.02 -19.74 47.04
CA LEU A 154 -32.28 -19.20 45.69
C LEU A 154 -32.85 -17.77 45.73
N ALA A 155 -33.76 -17.48 46.67
CA ALA A 155 -34.34 -16.15 46.85
C ALA A 155 -33.32 -15.09 47.30
N VAL A 156 -32.38 -15.46 48.19
CA VAL A 156 -31.28 -14.58 48.63
C VAL A 156 -30.36 -14.25 47.45
N ARG A 157 -30.02 -15.24 46.62
CA ARG A 157 -29.17 -15.05 45.43
C ARG A 157 -29.80 -14.08 44.41
N LYS A 158 -31.13 -14.05 44.29
CA LYS A 158 -31.86 -13.08 43.45
C LYS A 158 -31.65 -11.63 43.89
N ARG A 159 -31.54 -11.36 45.21
CA ARG A 159 -31.31 -10.01 45.74
C ARG A 159 -29.91 -9.47 45.40
N TYR A 160 -28.89 -10.33 45.41
CA TYR A 160 -27.51 -9.92 45.12
C TYR A 160 -27.19 -9.81 43.62
N CYS A 161 -27.94 -10.48 42.73
CA CYS A 161 -27.73 -10.37 41.29
C CYS A 161 -28.42 -9.15 40.63
N ASN A 162 -29.29 -8.43 41.35
CA ASN A 162 -30.00 -7.24 40.86
C ASN A 162 -29.29 -5.90 41.19
N ILE A 163 -28.12 -5.93 41.86
CA ILE A 163 -27.42 -4.73 42.34
C ILE A 163 -26.23 -4.33 41.42
N ASN A 164 -25.86 -5.17 40.45
CA ASN A 164 -24.75 -4.91 39.52
C ASN A 164 -25.20 -5.00 38.06
N TYR A 165 -26.03 -4.05 37.63
CA TYR A 165 -26.22 -3.67 36.23
C TYR A 165 -26.42 -2.16 36.16
#